data_AF-A0A969NXK1-F1
#
_entry.id   AF-A0A969NXK1-F1
#
_cell.length_a   1.000
_cell.length_b   1.000
_cell.length_c   1.000
_cell.angle_alpha   90.00
_cell.angle_beta   90.00
_cell.angle_gamma   90.00
#
_symmetry.space_group_name_H-M   'P 1'
#
loop_
_entity.id
_entity.type
_entity.pdbx_description
1 polymer ?
#
loop_
_entity_poly.entity_id
_entity_poly.type
_entity_poly.pdbx_seq_one_letter_code
_entity_poly.pdbx_strand_id
1 'polypeptide(L)'
;MKQHVYLLIVFIALVVLQPAHPLAAQAAVGDGFADDAFADLWRRSDATVASGQAARSWLWGERPGERRYERYNTDHQTVRLVQYFDKSRMEINQPDGDRTSPWFVTNGLLVVEMISGQIVTGPTSTEQREPTNLPIAGDLVDNADALTYADLAAVATTDGKSTIESRVGQPVATVLNRDGMIEAPELATPATELVLYEPATGHNVARVFADFCRLRQRQRRWMHCSLRGIRSPSRTGQSHASMDSPRPCSFRHSSAVC
;
A
#
# COMPACT_ATOMS: atom_id res chain seq x y z
N MET A 1 -55.31 40.02 -38.30
CA MET A 1 -54.68 40.18 -36.96
C MET A 1 -55.19 39.20 -35.90
N LYS A 2 -56.51 39.00 -35.71
CA LYS A 2 -57.04 38.13 -34.63
C LYS A 2 -56.68 36.62 -34.76
N GLN A 3 -56.53 36.10 -35.99
CA GLN A 3 -56.15 34.69 -36.22
C GLN A 3 -54.69 34.36 -35.88
N HIS A 4 -53.77 35.32 -36.05
CA HIS A 4 -52.35 35.10 -35.71
C HIS A 4 -52.12 35.11 -34.19
N VAL A 5 -52.94 35.83 -33.43
CA VAL A 5 -52.90 35.85 -31.96
C VAL A 5 -53.36 34.51 -31.38
N TYR A 6 -54.39 33.89 -31.96
CA TYR A 6 -54.88 32.57 -31.51
C TYR A 6 -53.87 31.46 -31.77
N LEU A 7 -53.20 31.48 -32.92
CA LEU A 7 -52.14 30.53 -33.26
C LEU A 7 -50.93 30.64 -32.32
N LEU A 8 -50.57 31.85 -31.91
CA LEU A 8 -49.47 32.08 -30.96
C LEU A 8 -49.82 31.59 -29.54
N ILE A 9 -51.06 31.81 -29.10
CA ILE A 9 -51.53 31.37 -27.78
C ILE A 9 -51.63 29.84 -27.70
N VAL A 10 -52.12 29.17 -28.74
CA VAL A 10 -52.17 27.71 -28.78
C VAL A 10 -50.76 27.10 -28.79
N PHE A 11 -49.81 27.73 -29.49
CA PHE A 11 -48.42 27.26 -29.51
C PHE A 11 -47.73 27.40 -28.14
N ILE A 12 -47.98 28.50 -27.42
CA ILE A 12 -47.44 28.69 -26.05
C ILE A 12 -48.10 27.71 -25.07
N ALA A 13 -49.41 27.46 -25.19
CA ALA A 13 -50.10 26.47 -24.36
C ALA A 13 -49.62 25.03 -24.59
N LEU A 14 -49.20 24.69 -25.81
CA LEU A 14 -48.69 23.34 -26.14
C LEU A 14 -47.25 23.10 -25.62
N VAL A 15 -46.44 24.15 -25.48
CA VAL A 15 -45.06 24.06 -24.97
C VAL A 15 -45.03 23.88 -23.44
N VAL A 16 -46.06 24.34 -22.72
CA VAL A 16 -46.13 24.24 -21.25
C VAL A 16 -46.61 22.84 -20.79
N LEU A 17 -47.24 22.06 -21.66
CA LEU A 17 -47.79 20.74 -21.33
C LEU A 17 -46.88 19.58 -21.75
N GLN A 18 -45.56 19.71 -21.56
CA GLN A 18 -44.66 18.56 -21.72
C GLN A 18 -44.71 17.70 -20.44
N PRO A 19 -44.97 16.38 -20.54
CA PRO A 19 -44.83 15.50 -19.39
C PRO A 19 -43.37 15.57 -18.92
N ALA A 20 -43.15 15.77 -17.62
CA ALA A 20 -41.85 15.59 -17.01
C ALA A 20 -41.41 14.15 -17.27
N HIS A 21 -40.56 13.95 -18.27
CA HIS A 21 -39.91 12.68 -18.47
C HIS A 21 -39.16 12.39 -17.17
N PRO A 22 -39.37 11.23 -16.51
CA PRO A 22 -38.48 10.85 -15.44
C PRO A 22 -37.09 10.83 -16.06
N LEU A 23 -36.18 11.67 -15.54
CA LEU A 23 -34.76 11.46 -15.72
C LEU A 23 -34.51 10.04 -15.26
N ALA A 24 -34.32 9.11 -16.21
CA ALA A 24 -33.67 7.86 -15.91
C ALA A 24 -32.39 8.28 -15.19
N ALA A 25 -32.24 7.88 -13.93
CA ALA A 25 -30.99 8.04 -13.24
C ALA A 25 -29.96 7.34 -14.11
N GLN A 26 -29.14 8.10 -14.84
CA GLN A 26 -27.89 7.57 -15.36
C GLN A 26 -27.22 6.96 -14.14
N ALA A 27 -27.10 5.63 -14.11
CA ALA A 27 -26.22 4.98 -13.17
C ALA A 27 -24.89 5.73 -13.29
N ALA A 28 -24.42 6.33 -12.20
CA ALA A 28 -23.13 6.98 -12.20
C ALA A 28 -22.15 5.98 -12.79
N VAL A 29 -21.47 6.34 -13.88
CA VAL A 29 -20.29 5.61 -14.30
C VAL A 29 -19.38 5.69 -13.07
N GLY A 30 -19.27 4.59 -12.34
CA GLY A 30 -18.53 4.56 -11.08
C GLY A 30 -17.15 5.14 -11.32
N ASP A 31 -16.59 5.78 -10.30
CA ASP A 31 -15.26 6.40 -10.27
C ASP A 31 -14.07 5.46 -10.62
N GLY A 32 -14.36 4.24 -11.06
CA GLY A 32 -13.42 3.20 -11.46
C GLY A 32 -12.97 2.33 -10.30
N PHE A 33 -13.27 2.70 -9.05
CA PHE A 33 -12.87 1.92 -7.89
C PHE A 33 -13.80 0.73 -7.66
N ALA A 34 -13.23 -0.35 -7.12
CA ALA A 34 -13.98 -1.55 -6.76
C ALA A 34 -14.69 -1.45 -5.40
N ASP A 35 -14.22 -0.57 -4.51
CA ASP A 35 -14.75 -0.32 -3.16
C ASP A 35 -14.42 1.11 -2.72
N ASP A 36 -15.30 1.74 -1.95
CA ASP A 36 -15.09 3.09 -1.41
C ASP A 36 -13.82 3.18 -0.55
N ALA A 37 -13.44 2.10 0.14
CA ALA A 37 -12.22 2.06 0.93
C ALA A 37 -10.96 2.21 0.05
N PHE A 38 -10.99 1.72 -1.19
CA PHE A 38 -9.91 1.93 -2.16
C PHE A 38 -9.88 3.38 -2.64
N ALA A 39 -11.05 3.94 -2.99
CA ALA A 39 -11.18 5.33 -3.41
C ALA A 39 -10.68 6.29 -2.31
N ASP A 40 -11.04 6.01 -1.06
CA ASP A 40 -10.62 6.73 0.13
C ASP A 40 -9.10 6.71 0.33
N LEU A 41 -8.48 5.54 0.22
CA LEU A 41 -7.04 5.39 0.37
C LEU A 41 -6.27 6.10 -0.77
N TRP A 42 -6.74 5.95 -2.00
CA TRP A 42 -6.18 6.66 -3.15
C TRP A 42 -6.33 8.17 -2.99
N ARG A 43 -7.50 8.66 -2.56
CA ARG A 43 -7.75 10.09 -2.38
C ARG A 43 -6.87 10.70 -1.29
N ARG A 44 -6.66 10.01 -0.17
CA ARG A 44 -5.76 10.49 0.91
C ARG A 44 -4.29 10.52 0.47
N SER A 45 -3.90 9.66 -0.45
CA SER A 45 -2.54 9.57 -0.95
C SER A 45 -2.34 10.44 -2.19
N ASP A 46 -2.84 10.00 -3.33
CA ASP A 46 -2.48 10.45 -4.66
C ASP A 46 -3.38 11.53 -5.27
N ALA A 47 -4.55 11.83 -4.71
CA ALA A 47 -5.37 12.94 -5.24
C ALA A 47 -4.64 14.29 -5.25
N THR A 48 -3.74 14.54 -4.29
CA THR A 48 -2.92 15.76 -4.29
C THR A 48 -1.86 15.79 -5.39
N VAL A 49 -1.45 14.64 -5.90
CA VAL A 49 -0.56 14.56 -7.08
C VAL A 49 -1.41 14.82 -8.32
N ALA A 50 -2.57 14.17 -8.41
CA ALA A 50 -3.53 14.36 -9.50
C ALA A 50 -3.98 15.82 -9.66
N SER A 51 -4.19 16.54 -8.55
CA SER A 51 -4.59 17.95 -8.56
C SER A 51 -3.42 18.93 -8.74
N GLY A 52 -2.19 18.45 -8.92
CA GLY A 52 -0.99 19.29 -9.03
C GLY A 52 -0.55 19.98 -7.73
N GLN A 53 -1.21 19.68 -6.59
CA GLN A 53 -0.89 20.27 -5.29
C GLN A 53 0.39 19.70 -4.66
N ALA A 54 0.87 18.54 -5.14
CA ALA A 54 2.08 17.90 -4.65
C ALA A 54 3.00 17.49 -5.81
N ALA A 55 4.21 18.04 -5.84
CA ALA A 55 5.27 17.67 -6.79
C ALA A 55 6.04 16.43 -6.29
N ARG A 56 5.44 15.25 -6.44
CA ARG A 56 6.05 13.95 -6.13
C ARG A 56 5.53 12.88 -7.10
N SER A 57 6.22 11.74 -7.17
CA SER A 57 5.72 10.57 -7.90
C SER A 57 4.44 9.99 -7.27
N TRP A 58 3.67 9.25 -8.07
CA TRP A 58 2.50 8.48 -7.66
C TRP A 58 2.89 7.37 -6.69
N LEU A 59 2.03 7.09 -5.70
CA LEU A 59 2.18 5.95 -4.80
C LEU A 59 1.53 4.69 -5.40
N TRP A 60 0.31 4.83 -5.92
CA TRP A 60 -0.47 3.75 -6.53
C TRP A 60 -0.48 3.86 -8.05
N GLY A 61 -0.76 5.05 -8.57
CA GLY A 61 -0.94 5.31 -10.00
C GLY A 61 -1.97 6.40 -10.23
N GLU A 62 -2.03 6.92 -11.46
CA GLU A 62 -2.92 8.04 -11.82
C GLU A 62 -4.40 7.66 -11.76
N ARG A 63 -4.73 6.41 -12.11
CA ARG A 63 -6.10 5.92 -12.20
C ARG A 63 -6.23 4.49 -11.66
N PRO A 64 -7.41 4.10 -11.15
CA PRO A 64 -7.70 2.70 -10.87
C PRO A 64 -7.63 1.88 -12.16
N GLY A 65 -7.03 0.69 -12.07
CA GLY A 65 -6.87 -0.25 -13.17
C GLY A 65 -7.91 -1.36 -13.15
N GLU A 66 -7.47 -2.60 -13.33
CA GLU A 66 -8.35 -3.77 -13.33
C GLU A 66 -8.79 -4.18 -11.92
N ARG A 67 -10.05 -4.60 -11.77
CA ARG A 67 -10.60 -5.16 -10.53
C ARG A 67 -11.00 -6.61 -10.70
N ARG A 68 -10.72 -7.44 -9.69
CA ARG A 68 -11.02 -8.87 -9.70
C ARG A 68 -11.39 -9.39 -8.32
N TYR A 69 -12.14 -10.49 -8.29
CA TYR A 69 -12.20 -11.36 -7.13
C TYR A 69 -11.17 -12.47 -7.32
N GLU A 70 -10.26 -12.61 -6.37
CA GLU A 70 -9.23 -13.65 -6.38
C GLU A 70 -9.51 -14.66 -5.28
N ARG A 71 -9.12 -15.92 -5.51
CA ARG A 71 -9.23 -16.96 -4.48
C ARG A 71 -8.31 -16.63 -3.31
N TYR A 72 -8.81 -16.78 -2.10
CA TYR A 72 -8.12 -16.41 -0.87
C TYR A 72 -8.31 -17.46 0.24
N ASN A 73 -8.20 -18.73 -0.13
CA ASN A 73 -7.86 -19.87 0.75
C ASN A 73 -7.78 -21.17 -0.10
N THR A 74 -7.35 -22.26 0.54
CA THR A 74 -7.29 -23.60 -0.04
C THR A 74 -8.65 -24.29 -0.19
N ASP A 75 -9.68 -23.91 0.58
CA ASP A 75 -11.02 -24.53 0.49
C ASP A 75 -11.91 -23.94 -0.62
N HIS A 76 -11.41 -22.94 -1.34
CA HIS A 76 -12.06 -22.27 -2.47
C HIS A 76 -13.33 -21.47 -2.16
N GLN A 77 -13.71 -21.29 -0.88
CA GLN A 77 -14.91 -20.53 -0.53
C GLN A 77 -14.65 -19.05 -0.24
N THR A 78 -13.42 -18.70 0.14
CA THR A 78 -13.09 -17.30 0.43
C THR A 78 -12.46 -16.64 -0.78
N VAL A 79 -12.96 -15.45 -1.12
CA VAL A 79 -12.38 -14.58 -2.15
C VAL A 79 -11.95 -13.25 -1.52
N ARG A 80 -10.88 -12.67 -2.05
CA ARG A 80 -10.47 -11.29 -1.77
C ARG A 80 -10.86 -10.40 -2.93
N LEU A 81 -11.30 -9.18 -2.62
CA LEU A 81 -11.49 -8.15 -3.64
C LEU A 81 -10.16 -7.46 -3.89
N VAL A 82 -9.74 -7.38 -5.15
CA VAL A 82 -8.50 -6.71 -5.55
C VAL A 82 -8.74 -5.63 -6.60
N GLN A 83 -7.93 -4.59 -6.53
CA GLN A 83 -7.87 -3.52 -7.52
C GLN A 83 -6.41 -3.23 -7.86
N TYR A 84 -6.05 -3.43 -9.12
CA TYR A 84 -4.73 -3.14 -9.66
C TYR A 84 -4.59 -1.65 -10.01
N PHE A 85 -3.36 -1.15 -9.89
CA PHE A 85 -2.88 0.17 -10.29
C PHE A 85 -1.50 0.00 -10.93
N ASP A 86 -0.99 1.06 -11.56
CA ASP A 86 0.29 1.01 -12.28
C ASP A 86 1.49 0.63 -11.41
N LYS A 87 1.46 0.91 -10.09
CA LYS A 87 2.58 0.66 -9.17
C LYS A 87 2.34 -0.44 -8.15
N SER A 88 1.09 -0.82 -7.93
CA SER A 88 0.73 -1.84 -6.94
C SER A 88 -0.72 -2.29 -7.11
N ARG A 89 -1.20 -3.15 -6.20
CA ARG A 89 -2.61 -3.46 -6.02
C ARG A 89 -3.07 -3.22 -4.58
N MET A 90 -4.34 -2.86 -4.43
CA MET A 90 -5.05 -2.84 -3.15
C MET A 90 -5.89 -4.11 -3.00
N GLU A 91 -5.99 -4.61 -1.78
CA GLU A 91 -6.72 -5.84 -1.45
C GLU A 91 -7.63 -5.63 -0.23
N ILE A 92 -8.82 -6.21 -0.28
CA ILE A 92 -9.69 -6.43 0.88
C ILE A 92 -9.76 -7.94 1.11
N ASN A 93 -9.04 -8.39 2.12
CA ASN A 93 -8.90 -9.81 2.46
C ASN A 93 -10.01 -10.30 3.41
N GLN A 94 -10.69 -9.38 4.11
CA GLN A 94 -11.80 -9.67 5.02
C GLN A 94 -12.93 -8.64 4.80
N PRO A 95 -13.85 -8.88 3.84
CA PRO A 95 -14.91 -7.92 3.49
C PRO A 95 -15.80 -7.48 4.67
N ASP A 96 -16.04 -8.41 5.60
CA ASP A 96 -16.84 -8.19 6.81
C ASP A 96 -16.03 -7.66 8.01
N GLY A 97 -14.75 -7.33 7.79
CA GLY A 97 -13.86 -6.79 8.82
C GLY A 97 -14.19 -5.34 9.20
N ASP A 98 -13.49 -4.84 10.21
CA ASP A 98 -13.61 -3.44 10.62
C ASP A 98 -13.06 -2.50 9.54
N ARG A 99 -13.98 -1.85 8.81
CA ARG A 99 -13.68 -0.86 7.76
C ARG A 99 -12.95 0.39 8.26
N THR A 100 -13.00 0.67 9.57
CA THR A 100 -12.30 1.81 10.16
C THR A 100 -10.84 1.50 10.49
N SER A 101 -10.47 0.21 10.46
CA SER A 101 -9.10 -0.23 10.66
C SER A 101 -8.19 0.37 9.58
N PRO A 102 -7.01 0.91 9.95
CA PRO A 102 -6.02 1.35 8.97
C PRO A 102 -5.49 0.19 8.10
N TRP A 103 -5.76 -1.05 8.50
CA TRP A 103 -5.35 -2.28 7.81
C TRP A 103 -6.49 -2.96 7.05
N PHE A 104 -7.67 -2.32 6.94
CA PHE A 104 -8.80 -2.88 6.18
C PHE A 104 -8.44 -3.06 4.69
N VAL A 105 -7.73 -2.08 4.13
CA VAL A 105 -7.12 -2.17 2.80
C VAL A 105 -5.65 -2.49 2.96
N THR A 106 -5.21 -3.61 2.37
CA THR A 106 -3.81 -4.02 2.36
C THR A 106 -3.19 -3.85 0.97
N ASN A 107 -1.87 -3.79 0.91
CA ASN A 107 -1.10 -3.82 -0.32
C ASN A 107 -0.79 -5.28 -0.69
N GLY A 108 -0.75 -5.60 -1.98
CA GLY A 108 -0.37 -6.94 -2.42
C GLY A 108 1.09 -7.27 -2.14
N LEU A 109 1.38 -8.55 -1.91
CA LEU A 109 2.71 -9.01 -1.52
C LEU A 109 3.61 -9.35 -2.72
N LEU A 110 3.28 -8.90 -3.93
CA LEU A 110 3.93 -9.36 -5.17
C LEU A 110 5.47 -9.33 -5.10
N VAL A 111 6.08 -8.27 -4.57
CA VAL A 111 7.54 -8.19 -4.44
C VAL A 111 8.08 -9.23 -3.47
N VAL A 112 7.42 -9.44 -2.33
CA VAL A 112 7.79 -10.46 -1.35
C VAL A 112 7.62 -11.86 -1.94
N GLU A 113 6.55 -12.09 -2.69
CA GLU A 113 6.26 -13.36 -3.37
C GLU A 113 7.29 -13.65 -4.47
N MET A 114 7.70 -12.63 -5.24
CA MET A 114 8.73 -12.77 -6.28
C MET A 114 10.12 -13.04 -5.70
N ILE A 115 10.47 -12.43 -4.56
CA ILE A 115 11.75 -12.68 -3.90
C ILE A 115 11.78 -14.05 -3.22
N SER A 116 10.73 -14.41 -2.49
CA SER A 116 10.69 -15.65 -1.69
C SER A 116 10.24 -16.89 -2.47
N GLY A 117 9.56 -16.70 -3.60
CA GLY A 117 8.83 -17.77 -4.28
C GLY A 117 7.58 -18.25 -3.52
N GLN A 118 7.19 -17.63 -2.40
CA GLN A 118 6.04 -18.06 -1.61
C GLN A 118 4.82 -17.20 -1.91
N ILE A 119 3.93 -17.70 -2.78
CA ILE A 119 2.69 -17.00 -3.14
C ILE A 119 1.68 -17.15 -2.01
N VAL A 120 1.14 -16.04 -1.51
CA VAL A 120 0.15 -16.04 -0.42
C VAL A 120 -1.25 -16.27 -0.99
N THR A 121 -1.79 -17.45 -0.70
CA THR A 121 -3.12 -17.88 -1.14
C THR A 121 -4.19 -17.78 -0.06
N GLY A 122 -3.81 -17.37 1.15
CA GLY A 122 -4.73 -17.20 2.28
C GLY A 122 -4.00 -16.77 3.56
N PRO A 123 -4.72 -16.59 4.68
CA PRO A 123 -4.15 -16.05 5.92
C PRO A 123 -3.01 -16.88 6.53
N THR A 124 -2.99 -18.19 6.25
CA THR A 124 -2.02 -19.17 6.73
C THR A 124 -1.48 -20.07 5.63
N SER A 125 -1.89 -19.86 4.37
CA SER A 125 -1.58 -20.76 3.26
C SER A 125 -0.71 -20.07 2.23
N THR A 126 0.31 -20.79 1.79
CA THR A 126 1.22 -20.36 0.74
C THR A 126 1.41 -21.47 -0.28
N GLU A 127 1.74 -21.08 -1.51
CA GLU A 127 2.16 -21.97 -2.58
C GLU A 127 3.62 -21.67 -2.91
N GLN A 128 4.47 -22.71 -2.91
CA GLN A 128 5.87 -22.56 -3.28
C GLN A 128 6.03 -22.55 -4.80
N ARG A 129 6.78 -21.58 -5.29
CA ARG A 129 7.28 -21.42 -6.66
C ARG A 129 8.78 -21.10 -6.60
N GLU A 130 9.41 -21.09 -7.76
CA GLU A 130 10.78 -20.57 -7.86
C GLU A 130 10.78 -19.04 -7.66
N PRO A 131 11.75 -18.50 -6.90
CA PRO A 131 12.03 -17.07 -6.90
C PRO A 131 12.20 -16.52 -8.31
N THR A 132 11.79 -15.28 -8.51
CA THR A 132 11.62 -14.71 -9.85
C THR A 132 12.94 -14.17 -10.41
N ASN A 133 13.40 -14.74 -11.53
CA ASN A 133 14.60 -14.30 -12.24
C ASN A 133 14.35 -13.12 -13.20
N LEU A 134 13.49 -12.17 -12.81
CA LEU A 134 13.25 -10.92 -13.56
C LEU A 134 14.12 -9.80 -12.98
N PRO A 135 14.76 -8.97 -13.83
CA PRO A 135 15.56 -7.85 -13.36
C PRO A 135 14.67 -6.85 -12.61
N ILE A 136 15.17 -6.35 -11.48
CA ILE A 136 14.46 -5.38 -10.63
C ILE A 136 14.38 -4.02 -11.29
N ALA A 137 15.37 -3.69 -12.11
CA ALA A 137 15.47 -2.42 -12.82
C ALA A 137 16.17 -2.58 -14.17
N GLY A 138 15.87 -1.66 -15.08
CA GLY A 138 16.41 -1.65 -16.44
C GLY A 138 15.63 -2.53 -17.41
N ASP A 139 16.23 -2.79 -18.56
CA ASP A 139 15.62 -3.57 -19.63
C ASP A 139 15.67 -5.08 -19.35
N LEU A 140 14.79 -5.84 -19.98
CA LEU A 140 14.72 -7.31 -19.84
C LEU A 140 15.85 -8.05 -20.57
N VAL A 141 16.49 -7.38 -21.52
CA VAL A 141 17.55 -7.92 -22.39
C VAL A 141 18.73 -6.97 -22.34
N ASP A 142 19.95 -7.49 -22.57
CA ASP A 142 21.20 -6.72 -22.55
C ASP A 142 21.48 -6.00 -21.21
N ASN A 143 21.04 -6.61 -20.11
CA ASN A 143 21.10 -6.05 -18.75
C ASN A 143 21.73 -7.06 -17.76
N ALA A 144 22.93 -7.56 -18.10
CA ALA A 144 23.57 -8.66 -17.37
C ALA A 144 23.94 -8.32 -15.92
N ASP A 145 24.17 -7.03 -15.62
CA ASP A 145 24.57 -6.56 -14.29
C ASP A 145 23.38 -6.33 -13.34
N ALA A 146 22.14 -6.38 -13.86
CA ALA A 146 20.97 -6.16 -13.02
C ALA A 146 20.76 -7.32 -12.03
N LEU A 147 20.48 -6.93 -10.80
CA LEU A 147 19.91 -7.82 -9.80
C LEU A 147 18.50 -8.23 -10.23
N THR A 148 18.16 -9.47 -9.95
CA THR A 148 16.81 -10.02 -10.08
C THR A 148 16.14 -10.11 -8.72
N TYR A 149 14.82 -10.29 -8.70
CA TYR A 149 14.12 -10.53 -7.44
C TYR A 149 14.65 -11.77 -6.71
N ALA A 150 15.05 -12.82 -7.42
CA ALA A 150 15.68 -14.00 -6.86
C ALA A 150 17.01 -13.68 -6.14
N ASP A 151 17.82 -12.76 -6.68
CA ASP A 151 19.12 -12.38 -6.09
C ASP A 151 18.94 -11.70 -4.71
N LEU A 152 17.78 -11.09 -4.45
CA LEU A 152 17.49 -10.44 -3.17
C LEU A 152 17.13 -11.42 -2.04
N ALA A 153 16.86 -12.70 -2.35
CA ALA A 153 16.41 -13.66 -1.35
C ALA A 153 17.42 -13.85 -0.20
N ALA A 154 18.71 -13.61 -0.46
CA ALA A 154 19.77 -13.70 0.54
C ALA A 154 19.82 -12.50 1.51
N VAL A 155 19.24 -11.35 1.17
CA VAL A 155 19.37 -10.10 1.93
C VAL A 155 18.05 -9.50 2.38
N ALA A 156 16.94 -9.86 1.73
CA ALA A 156 15.63 -9.30 2.01
C ALA A 156 14.94 -10.03 3.16
N THR A 157 14.35 -9.28 4.08
CA THR A 157 13.46 -9.83 5.10
C THR A 157 12.09 -10.12 4.49
N THR A 158 11.89 -11.34 3.96
CA THR A 158 10.61 -11.77 3.37
C THR A 158 9.70 -12.51 4.33
N ASP A 159 10.26 -13.05 5.42
CA ASP A 159 9.53 -13.84 6.42
C ASP A 159 9.02 -13.01 7.61
N GLY A 160 9.37 -11.72 7.64
CA GLY A 160 9.07 -10.80 8.75
C GLY A 160 9.81 -11.14 10.05
N LYS A 161 10.83 -12.00 10.00
CA LYS A 161 11.56 -12.48 11.18
C LYS A 161 13.07 -12.27 11.07
N SER A 162 13.61 -12.13 9.87
CA SER A 162 15.02 -11.82 9.69
C SER A 162 15.32 -10.44 10.26
N THR A 163 16.08 -10.42 11.34
CA THR A 163 16.51 -9.20 12.03
C THR A 163 18.02 -9.08 11.98
N ILE A 164 18.49 -7.84 11.87
CA ILE A 164 19.91 -7.50 12.00
C ILE A 164 20.05 -6.65 13.25
N GLU A 165 21.14 -6.81 13.99
CA GLU A 165 21.38 -5.97 15.17
C GLU A 165 21.48 -4.48 14.81
N SER A 166 21.29 -3.63 15.82
CA SER A 166 21.47 -2.20 15.65
C SER A 166 22.92 -1.88 15.29
N ARG A 167 23.08 -1.14 14.20
CA ARG A 167 24.37 -0.63 13.70
C ARG A 167 24.38 0.91 13.68
N VAL A 168 23.54 1.53 14.53
CA VAL A 168 23.44 2.99 14.62
C VAL A 168 24.82 3.61 14.88
N GLY A 169 25.12 4.68 14.15
CA GLY A 169 26.43 5.36 14.16
C GLY A 169 27.43 4.79 13.16
N GLN A 170 27.14 3.63 12.54
CA GLN A 170 27.96 3.08 11.46
C GLN A 170 27.40 3.51 10.10
N PRO A 171 28.25 3.82 9.11
CA PRO A 171 27.80 4.03 7.74
C PRO A 171 27.53 2.70 7.01
N VAL A 172 26.63 2.75 6.04
CA VAL A 172 26.54 1.71 5.00
C VAL A 172 27.61 1.99 3.95
N ALA A 173 28.54 1.05 3.82
CA ALA A 173 29.69 1.12 2.92
C ALA A 173 29.83 -0.17 2.11
N THR A 174 28.70 -0.80 1.79
CA THR A 174 28.65 -2.04 1.04
C THR A 174 27.61 -1.93 -0.06
N VAL A 175 27.85 -2.63 -1.17
CA VAL A 175 26.96 -2.69 -2.33
C VAL A 175 26.62 -4.15 -2.58
N LEU A 176 25.37 -4.42 -2.92
CA LEU A 176 24.95 -5.71 -3.45
C LEU A 176 25.00 -5.67 -4.97
N ASN A 177 25.74 -6.59 -5.59
CA ASN A 177 25.74 -6.86 -7.01
C ASN A 177 25.42 -8.35 -7.27
N ARG A 178 25.42 -8.77 -8.53
CA ARG A 178 25.09 -10.15 -8.92
C ARG A 178 26.08 -11.20 -8.38
N ASP A 179 27.32 -10.80 -8.09
CA ASP A 179 28.36 -11.65 -7.50
C ASP A 179 28.29 -11.69 -5.96
N GLY A 180 27.42 -10.87 -5.35
CA GLY A 180 27.19 -10.78 -3.92
C GLY A 180 27.45 -9.40 -3.33
N MET A 181 27.74 -9.36 -2.04
CA MET A 181 27.96 -8.11 -1.32
C MET A 181 29.46 -7.74 -1.37
N ILE A 182 29.77 -6.53 -1.83
CA ILE A 182 31.13 -5.99 -1.93
C ILE A 182 31.30 -4.77 -1.03
N GLU A 183 32.50 -4.60 -0.48
CA GLU A 183 32.87 -3.39 0.25
C GLU A 183 33.06 -2.22 -0.73
N ALA A 184 32.52 -1.07 -0.35
CA ALA A 184 32.56 0.20 -1.08
C ALA A 184 32.80 1.35 -0.08
N PRO A 185 34.02 1.47 0.49
CA PRO A 185 34.34 2.44 1.53
C PRO A 185 34.04 3.89 1.14
N GLU A 186 34.11 4.21 -0.14
CA GLU A 186 33.77 5.52 -0.71
C GLU A 186 32.31 5.92 -0.49
N LEU A 187 31.41 4.96 -0.25
CA LEU A 187 30.01 5.21 0.08
C LEU A 187 29.79 5.53 1.56
N ALA A 188 30.82 5.42 2.41
CA ALA A 188 30.76 5.75 3.83
C ALA A 188 30.67 7.27 4.06
N THR A 189 29.50 7.83 3.79
CA THR A 189 29.23 9.27 3.86
C THR A 189 28.27 9.58 5.02
N PRO A 190 28.14 10.85 5.45
CA PRO A 190 27.13 11.21 6.45
C PRO A 190 25.70 10.83 6.06
N ALA A 191 25.40 10.74 4.76
CA ALA A 191 24.08 10.37 4.26
C ALA A 191 23.75 8.88 4.45
N THR A 192 24.78 8.01 4.44
CA THR A 192 24.65 6.56 4.61
C THR A 192 24.84 6.11 6.06
N GLU A 193 25.13 7.04 6.99
CA GLU A 193 25.14 6.77 8.42
C GLU A 193 23.78 6.25 8.88
N LEU A 194 23.79 5.10 9.57
CA LEU A 194 22.60 4.52 10.19
C LEU A 194 22.25 5.33 11.44
N VAL A 195 21.08 5.95 11.44
CA VAL A 195 20.69 6.90 12.50
C VAL A 195 19.49 6.44 13.32
N LEU A 196 18.78 5.42 12.85
CA LEU A 196 17.62 4.84 13.51
C LEU A 196 17.64 3.32 13.37
N TYR A 197 17.06 2.66 14.36
CA TYR A 197 16.86 1.22 14.39
C TYR A 197 15.43 0.92 14.84
N GLU A 198 14.69 0.12 14.07
CA GLU A 198 13.34 -0.34 14.41
C GLU A 198 13.41 -1.76 15.01
N PRO A 199 13.35 -1.91 16.34
CA PRO A 199 13.51 -3.22 16.99
C PRO A 199 12.40 -4.20 16.65
N ALA A 200 11.19 -3.75 16.28
CA ALA A 200 10.10 -4.64 15.93
C ALA A 200 10.34 -5.38 14.60
N THR A 201 11.15 -4.80 13.71
CA THR A 201 11.43 -5.35 12.38
C THR A 201 12.90 -5.67 12.15
N GLY A 202 13.80 -5.21 13.03
CA GLY A 202 15.24 -5.42 12.90
C GLY A 202 15.91 -4.58 11.81
N HIS A 203 15.31 -3.46 11.39
CA HIS A 203 15.82 -2.63 10.30
C HIS A 203 16.62 -1.43 10.82
N ASN A 204 17.78 -1.22 10.21
CA ASN A 204 18.58 -0.02 10.37
C ASN A 204 18.24 0.97 9.24
N VAL A 205 18.03 2.25 9.59
CA VAL A 205 17.62 3.28 8.62
C VAL A 205 18.74 4.31 8.47
N ALA A 206 19.23 4.46 7.24
CA ALA A 206 20.22 5.47 6.90
C ALA A 206 19.66 6.89 7.01
N ARG A 207 20.55 7.86 7.31
CA ARG A 207 20.21 9.26 7.54
C ARG A 207 19.37 9.85 6.41
N VAL A 208 19.74 9.58 5.17
CA VAL A 208 19.01 10.08 3.99
C VAL A 208 17.51 9.70 4.02
N PHE A 209 17.19 8.46 4.40
CA PHE A 209 15.80 8.01 4.48
C PHE A 209 15.08 8.55 5.71
N ALA A 210 15.78 8.63 6.85
CA ALA A 210 15.22 9.23 8.07
C ALA A 210 14.86 10.71 7.85
N ASP A 211 15.73 11.46 7.18
CA ASP A 211 15.51 12.87 6.87
C ASP A 211 14.41 13.04 5.83
N PHE A 212 14.36 12.19 4.80
CA PHE A 212 13.25 12.14 3.86
C PHE A 212 11.90 11.91 4.57
N CYS A 213 11.82 10.92 5.48
CA CYS A 213 10.59 10.67 6.23
C CYS A 213 10.19 11.85 7.12
N ARG A 214 11.14 12.51 7.79
CA ARG A 214 10.86 13.71 8.60
C ARG A 214 10.32 14.86 7.76
N LEU A 215 10.90 15.10 6.59
CA LEU A 215 10.40 16.11 5.64
C LEU A 215 8.96 15.80 5.25
N ARG A 216 8.63 14.52 5.00
CA ARG A 216 7.29 14.08 4.59
C ARG A 216 6.26 14.14 5.72
N GLN A 217 6.64 13.79 6.96
CA GLN A 217 5.76 13.95 8.13
C GLN A 217 5.41 15.42 8.40
N ARG A 218 6.38 16.34 8.24
CA ARG A 218 6.14 17.78 8.39
C ARG A 218 5.18 18.31 7.33
N GLN A 219 5.17 17.70 6.14
CA GLN A 219 4.27 18.05 5.05
C GLN A 219 2.90 17.34 5.14
N ARG A 220 2.76 16.25 5.93
CA ARG A 220 1.52 15.46 6.05
C ARG A 220 1.36 14.78 7.42
N ARG A 221 0.24 15.08 8.09
CA ARG A 221 -0.19 14.48 9.38
C ARG A 221 -0.67 13.02 9.28
N TRP A 222 -0.84 12.48 8.07
CA TRP A 222 -1.58 11.22 7.81
C TRP A 222 -0.73 10.06 7.29
N MET A 223 0.48 10.32 6.77
CA MET A 223 1.44 9.25 6.52
C MET A 223 2.06 8.88 7.87
N HIS A 224 1.65 7.75 8.43
CA HIS A 224 2.42 7.08 9.48
C HIS A 224 3.68 6.49 8.83
N CYS A 225 4.67 7.33 8.48
CA CYS A 225 6.05 6.88 8.61
C CYS A 225 6.34 6.89 10.11
N SER A 226 5.83 5.91 10.86
CA SER A 226 6.02 5.90 12.31
C SER A 226 7.46 5.52 12.63
N LEU A 227 8.31 6.53 12.80
CA LEU A 227 9.64 6.37 13.43
C LEU A 227 9.54 6.44 14.96
N ARG A 228 8.34 6.39 15.53
CA ARG A 228 8.13 6.30 16.97
C ARG A 228 7.90 4.83 17.31
N GLY A 229 8.92 4.21 17.89
CA GLY A 229 8.74 2.99 18.67
C GLY A 229 7.55 3.18 19.61
N ILE A 230 6.64 2.21 19.57
CA ILE A 230 5.45 2.15 20.40
C ILE A 230 5.94 2.15 21.86
N ARG A 231 5.95 3.31 22.50
CA ARG A 231 6.18 3.39 23.95
C ARG A 231 4.96 2.77 24.61
N SER A 232 5.11 1.55 25.09
CA SER A 232 4.22 1.00 26.10
C SER A 232 4.21 1.95 27.31
N PRO A 233 3.05 2.41 27.81
CA PRO A 233 3.03 3.19 29.04
C PRO A 233 3.41 2.25 30.19
N SER A 234 4.63 2.44 30.71
CA SER A 234 5.07 1.82 31.96
C SER A 234 4.14 2.29 33.08
N ARG A 235 3.21 1.44 33.50
CA ARG A 235 2.36 1.67 34.66
C ARG A 235 3.11 1.21 35.91
N THR A 236 3.75 2.15 36.58
CA THR A 236 4.23 1.97 37.96
C THR A 236 3.03 1.94 38.91
N GLY A 237 2.88 0.82 39.64
CA GLY A 237 2.43 0.84 41.04
C GLY A 237 0.96 0.51 41.38
N GLN A 238 0.81 -0.63 42.06
CA GLN A 238 -0.09 -0.95 43.19
C GLN A 238 -1.37 -1.79 42.96
N SER A 239 -1.21 -3.08 43.36
CA SER A 239 -2.08 -4.02 44.10
C SER A 239 -3.60 -3.78 44.18
N HIS A 240 -4.40 -4.76 43.73
CA HIS A 240 -5.11 -5.75 44.57
C HIS A 240 -5.89 -6.76 43.68
N ALA A 241 -6.12 -7.95 44.23
CA ALA A 241 -6.57 -9.18 43.58
C ALA A 241 -7.97 -9.16 42.94
N SER A 242 -8.15 -9.89 41.82
CA SER A 242 -9.24 -10.88 41.62
C SER A 242 -9.05 -11.63 40.29
N MET A 243 -9.33 -12.92 40.32
CA MET A 243 -9.37 -13.85 39.20
C MET A 243 -10.35 -13.40 38.11
N ASP A 244 -9.91 -13.38 36.85
CA ASP A 244 -10.60 -14.05 35.74
C ASP A 244 -9.66 -14.13 34.52
N SER A 245 -9.61 -15.29 33.85
CA SER A 245 -8.79 -15.50 32.65
C SER A 245 -9.61 -15.25 31.40
N PRO A 246 -9.08 -14.52 30.40
CA PRO A 246 -9.36 -14.90 29.02
C PRO A 246 -8.10 -15.04 28.15
N ARG A 247 -8.25 -15.96 27.21
CA ARG A 247 -7.28 -16.55 26.29
C ARG A 247 -6.62 -15.50 25.36
N PRO A 248 -5.39 -15.74 24.87
CA PRO A 248 -4.62 -14.72 24.15
C PRO A 248 -5.18 -14.44 22.76
N CYS A 249 -5.38 -13.15 22.45
CA CYS A 249 -5.57 -12.66 21.09
C CYS A 249 -4.26 -12.83 20.31
N SER A 250 -4.33 -13.54 19.18
CA SER A 250 -3.19 -13.77 18.28
C SER A 250 -2.88 -12.50 17.48
N PHE A 251 -1.68 -11.94 17.70
CA PHE A 251 -1.10 -10.92 16.84
C PHE A 251 -0.61 -11.60 15.55
N ARG A 252 -1.27 -11.34 14.41
CA ARG A 252 -0.79 -11.80 13.10
C ARG A 252 -0.14 -10.64 12.36
N HIS A 253 1.06 -10.94 11.89
CA HIS A 253 2.09 -10.06 11.35
C HIS A 253 1.68 -9.43 10.01
N SER A 254 2.13 -8.21 9.76
CA SER A 254 2.34 -7.69 8.41
C SER A 254 3.51 -6.73 8.42
N SER A 255 4.56 -7.09 7.68
CA SER A 255 5.81 -6.33 7.55
C SER A 255 5.53 -4.99 6.88
N ALA A 256 5.82 -3.90 7.60
CA ALA A 256 5.87 -2.57 7.02
C ALA A 256 7.15 -2.46 6.19
N VAL A 257 7.01 -2.40 4.87
CA VAL A 257 8.09 -2.02 3.96
C VAL A 257 8.24 -0.49 4.06
N CYS A 258 9.40 -0.03 4.54
CA CYS A 258 9.90 1.32 4.35
C CYS A 258 11.00 1.29 3.29
#